data_AF-A0A425WJX3-F1
#
_entry.id   AF-A0A425WJX3-F1
#
_cell.length_a   1.000
_cell.length_b   1.000
_cell.length_c   1.000
_cell.angle_alpha   90.00
_cell.angle_beta   90.00
_cell.angle_gamma   90.00
#
_symmetry.space_group_name_H-M   'P 1'
#
loop_
_entity.id
_entity.type
_entity.pdbx_description
1 polymer ?
#
loop_
_entity_poly.entity_id
_entity_poly.type
_entity_poly.pdbx_seq_one_letter_code
_entity_poly.pdbx_strand_id
1 'polypeptide(L)'
;MTKRDEKILASIGMTMDEVDSIAEACEKGDDGMWDTSKISYGSPVTDEMEQISIRLPKSRINALKRAAKQSGVSRSEFIRRAIDQKLLTT
;
A
#
# COMPACT_ATOMS: atom_id res chain seq x y z
N MET A 1 -9.14 -21.54 -18.21
CA MET A 1 -7.71 -21.23 -18.16
C MET A 1 -7.16 -21.23 -19.58
N THR A 2 -6.40 -20.21 -19.97
CA THR A 2 -5.95 -20.03 -21.35
C THR A 2 -4.45 -20.30 -21.48
N LYS A 3 -3.98 -20.73 -22.67
CA LYS A 3 -2.53 -20.89 -22.99
C LYS A 3 -1.68 -19.63 -22.72
N ARG A 4 -2.34 -18.49 -22.54
CA ARG A 4 -1.72 -17.21 -22.18
C ARG A 4 -1.28 -17.19 -20.71
N ASP A 5 -2.06 -17.79 -19.82
CA ASP A 5 -1.84 -17.80 -18.38
C ASP A 5 -0.59 -18.64 -18.05
N GLU A 6 -0.48 -19.83 -18.66
CA GLU A 6 0.69 -20.71 -18.55
C GLU A 6 2.00 -20.01 -19.00
N LYS A 7 1.92 -19.21 -20.07
CA LYS A 7 3.09 -18.49 -20.61
C LYS A 7 3.53 -17.34 -19.70
N ILE A 8 2.57 -16.67 -19.05
CA ILE A 8 2.85 -15.61 -18.09
C ILE A 8 3.55 -16.22 -16.87
N LEU A 9 3.04 -17.33 -16.35
CA LEU A 9 3.61 -17.99 -15.18
C LEU A 9 5.03 -18.52 -15.41
N ALA A 10 5.27 -19.14 -16.56
CA ALA A 10 6.61 -19.56 -16.96
C ALA A 10 7.60 -18.39 -17.05
N SER A 11 7.13 -17.18 -17.41
CA SER A 11 7.99 -15.99 -17.51
C SER A 11 8.37 -15.37 -16.16
N ILE A 12 7.58 -15.63 -15.12
CA ILE A 12 7.76 -15.09 -13.77
C ILE A 12 8.38 -16.16 -12.84
N GLY A 13 8.46 -17.41 -13.30
CA GLY A 13 9.03 -18.54 -12.56
C GLY A 13 8.10 -19.09 -11.48
N MET A 14 6.78 -18.90 -11.64
CA MET A 14 5.76 -19.41 -10.74
C MET A 14 5.03 -20.59 -11.35
N THR A 15 4.61 -21.51 -10.51
CA THR A 15 3.75 -22.64 -10.87
C THR A 15 2.28 -22.29 -10.68
N MET A 16 1.39 -23.05 -11.32
CA MET A 16 -0.07 -22.87 -11.18
C MET A 16 -0.51 -23.08 -9.73
N ASP A 17 -0.01 -24.13 -9.09
CA ASP A 17 -0.39 -24.51 -7.72
C ASP A 17 -0.02 -23.42 -6.71
N GLU A 18 1.10 -22.74 -6.93
CA GLU A 18 1.50 -21.58 -6.12
C GLU A 18 0.53 -20.41 -6.29
N VAL A 19 0.07 -20.15 -7.52
CA VAL A 19 -0.86 -19.04 -7.81
C VAL A 19 -2.22 -19.31 -7.19
N ASP A 20 -2.73 -20.53 -7.31
CA ASP A 20 -4.00 -20.92 -6.73
C ASP A 20 -3.94 -20.86 -5.19
N SER A 21 -2.82 -21.30 -4.59
CA SER A 21 -2.61 -21.18 -3.15
C SER A 21 -2.54 -19.73 -2.68
N ILE A 22 -1.95 -18.82 -3.48
CA ILE A 22 -1.90 -17.38 -3.18
C ILE A 22 -3.28 -16.75 -3.32
N ALA A 23 -4.02 -17.12 -4.37
CA ALA A 23 -5.38 -16.64 -4.59
C ALA A 23 -6.31 -17.05 -3.43
N GLU A 24 -6.24 -18.30 -2.99
CA GLU A 24 -6.99 -18.78 -1.83
C GLU A 24 -6.63 -18.04 -0.53
N ALA A 25 -5.35 -17.76 -0.30
CA ALA A 25 -4.91 -17.01 0.88
C ALA A 25 -5.45 -15.57 0.87
N CYS A 26 -5.42 -14.91 -0.29
CA CYS A 26 -6.00 -13.58 -0.48
C CYS A 26 -7.52 -13.57 -0.26
N GLU A 27 -8.26 -14.56 -0.77
CA GLU A 27 -9.71 -14.67 -0.57
C GLU A 27 -10.09 -14.92 0.89
N LYS A 28 -9.26 -15.64 1.63
CA LYS A 28 -9.42 -15.91 3.07
C LYS A 28 -8.98 -14.74 3.96
N GLY A 29 -8.35 -13.70 3.39
CA GLY A 29 -7.81 -12.56 4.13
C GLY A 29 -6.61 -12.93 5.00
N ASP A 30 -5.83 -13.95 4.62
CA ASP A 30 -4.61 -14.35 5.32
C ASP A 30 -3.40 -13.61 4.74
N ASP A 31 -3.01 -12.53 5.41
CA ASP A 31 -1.86 -11.69 5.04
C ASP A 31 -0.50 -12.28 5.49
N GLY A 32 -0.47 -13.52 5.99
CA GLY A 32 0.76 -14.16 6.50
C GLY A 32 1.90 -14.29 5.48
N MET A 33 1.58 -14.26 4.18
CA MET A 33 2.57 -14.27 3.10
C MET A 33 3.11 -12.86 2.76
N TRP A 34 2.52 -11.81 3.32
CA TRP A 34 2.81 -10.43 2.95
C TRP A 34 4.02 -9.89 3.72
N ASP A 35 5.10 -9.63 3.00
CA ASP A 35 6.30 -8.99 3.53
C ASP A 35 6.07 -7.48 3.71
N THR A 36 5.71 -7.06 4.92
CA THR A 36 5.50 -5.64 5.27
C THR A 36 6.76 -4.78 5.19
N SER A 37 7.95 -5.39 5.05
CA SER A 37 9.21 -4.66 4.90
C SER A 37 9.48 -4.20 3.47
N LYS A 38 8.77 -4.76 2.48
CA LYS A 38 8.86 -4.38 1.07
C LYS A 38 7.74 -3.42 0.71
N ILE A 39 8.09 -2.43 -0.10
CA ILE A 39 7.11 -1.54 -0.72
C ILE A 39 6.40 -2.35 -1.80
N SER A 40 5.29 -2.96 -1.42
CA SER A 40 4.33 -3.48 -2.38
C SER A 40 3.57 -2.30 -2.96
N TYR A 41 3.54 -2.19 -4.29
CA TYR A 41 2.60 -1.32 -4.97
C TYR A 41 1.21 -1.94 -4.77
N GLY A 42 0.51 -1.49 -3.72
CA GLY A 42 -0.81 -1.98 -3.37
C GLY A 42 -1.83 -1.74 -4.48
N SER A 43 -2.88 -2.58 -4.48
CA SER A 43 -4.12 -2.34 -5.22
C SER A 43 -4.62 -0.91 -4.94
N PRO A 44 -5.20 -0.20 -5.92
CA PRO A 44 -5.79 1.11 -5.69
C PRO A 44 -6.73 1.03 -4.48
N VAL A 45 -6.65 2.02 -3.59
CA VAL A 45 -7.62 2.16 -2.49
C VAL A 45 -9.01 2.12 -3.13
N THR A 46 -9.80 1.11 -2.79
CA THR A 46 -11.14 0.90 -3.39
C THR A 46 -12.17 1.88 -2.84
N ASP A 47 -11.84 2.56 -1.75
CA ASP A 47 -12.70 3.53 -1.09
C ASP A 47 -12.58 4.93 -1.72
N GLU A 48 -13.67 5.68 -1.71
CA GLU A 48 -13.71 7.03 -2.28
C GLU A 48 -12.85 8.00 -1.45
N MET A 49 -11.94 8.71 -2.11
CA MET A 49 -11.09 9.71 -1.45
C MET A 49 -11.75 11.08 -1.45
N GLU A 50 -11.98 11.63 -0.25
CA GLU A 50 -12.39 13.03 -0.10
C GLU A 50 -11.20 13.98 0.12
N GLN A 51 -11.28 15.17 -0.49
CA GLN A 51 -10.27 16.21 -0.28
C GLN A 51 -10.62 17.10 0.91
N ILE A 52 -9.71 17.15 1.89
CA ILE A 52 -9.78 18.10 3.01
C ILE A 52 -8.85 19.31 2.77
N SER A 53 -9.33 20.51 3.07
CA SER A 53 -8.55 21.75 2.97
C SER A 53 -8.37 22.39 4.34
N ILE A 54 -7.16 22.29 4.90
CA ILE A 54 -6.83 22.79 6.25
C ILE A 54 -5.78 23.89 6.15
N ARG A 55 -5.99 24.99 6.88
CA ARG A 55 -4.96 26.03 7.04
C ARG A 55 -4.03 25.70 8.19
N LEU A 56 -2.73 25.66 7.90
CA LEU A 56 -1.68 25.44 8.90
C LEU A 56 -0.68 26.61 8.90
N PRO A 57 -0.07 26.94 10.06
CA PRO A 57 1.02 27.91 10.10
C PRO A 57 2.16 27.51 9.17
N LYS A 58 2.78 28.49 8.48
CA LYS A 58 3.90 28.26 7.56
C LYS A 58 5.05 27.47 8.20
N SER A 59 5.32 27.72 9.48
CA SER A 59 6.34 27.00 10.25
C SER A 59 6.07 25.50 10.31
N ARG A 60 4.82 25.09 10.54
CA ARG A 60 4.40 23.68 10.58
C ARG A 60 4.42 23.04 9.19
N ILE A 61 4.02 23.77 8.15
CA ILE A 61 4.11 23.28 6.76
C ILE A 61 5.57 22.99 6.39
N ASN A 62 6.50 23.86 6.79
CA ASN A 62 7.93 23.65 6.54
C ASN A 62 8.48 22.46 7.33
N ALA A 63 8.09 22.29 8.59
CA ALA A 63 8.45 21.12 9.38
C ALA A 63 7.93 19.81 8.74
N LEU A 64 6.67 19.81 8.29
CA LEU A 64 6.06 18.68 7.59
C LEU A 64 6.82 18.33 6.30
N LYS A 65 7.17 19.32 5.48
CA LYS A 65 7.98 19.10 4.27
C LYS A 65 9.32 18.45 4.57
N ARG A 66 9.99 18.87 5.64
CA ARG A 66 11.27 18.27 6.07
C ARG A 66 11.08 16.82 6.54
N ALA A 67 10.07 16.57 7.37
CA ALA A 67 9.79 15.23 7.87
C ALA A 67 9.40 14.25 6.75
N ALA A 68 8.54 14.68 5.82
CA ALA A 68 8.17 13.88 4.64
C ALA A 68 9.39 13.57 3.75
N LYS A 69 10.27 14.56 3.53
CA LYS A 69 11.51 14.36 2.76
C LYS A 69 12.46 13.38 3.45
N GLN A 70 12.60 13.46 4.77
CA GLN A 70 13.46 12.55 5.55
C GLN A 70 12.95 11.11 5.53
N SER A 71 11.63 10.92 5.49
CA SER A 71 10.99 9.60 5.44
C SER A 71 10.79 9.05 4.02
N GLY A 72 11.19 9.81 2.98
CA GLY A 72 11.07 9.38 1.59
C GLY A 72 9.64 9.29 1.06
N VAL A 73 8.66 9.91 1.73
CA VAL A 73 7.24 9.84 1.36
C VAL A 73 6.70 11.18 0.86
N SER A 74 5.56 11.13 0.15
CA SER A 74 4.85 12.34 -0.25
C SER A 74 4.28 13.09 0.95
N ARG A 75 3.99 14.39 0.78
CA ARG A 75 3.35 15.19 1.83
C ARG A 75 1.99 14.63 2.26
N SER A 76 1.19 14.22 1.28
CA SER A 76 -0.15 13.66 1.54
C SER A 76 -0.04 12.32 2.27
N GLU A 77 0.94 11.51 1.90
CA GLU A 77 1.20 10.22 2.55
C GLU A 77 1.64 10.39 4.01
N PHE A 78 2.53 11.35 4.27
CA PHE A 78 2.93 11.68 5.64
C PHE A 78 1.73 12.09 6.51
N ILE A 79 0.78 12.84 5.93
CA ILE A 79 -0.44 13.26 6.64
C ILE A 79 -1.35 12.08 6.91
N ARG A 80 -1.58 11.20 5.92
CA ARG A 80 -2.40 9.99 6.09
C ARG A 80 -1.87 9.12 7.21
N ARG A 81 -0.57 8.78 7.19
CA ARG A 81 0.07 8.00 8.26
C ARG A 81 -0.09 8.61 9.65
N ALA A 82 -0.01 9.94 9.76
CA ALA A 82 -0.20 10.62 11.03
C ALA A 82 -1.66 10.53 11.54
N ILE A 83 -2.63 10.55 10.62
CA ILE A 83 -4.05 10.33 10.92
C ILE A 83 -4.25 8.86 11.33
N ASP A 84 -3.79 7.92 10.52
CA ASP A 84 -3.91 6.47 10.77
C ASP A 84 -3.31 6.09 12.12
N GLN A 85 -2.11 6.61 12.43
CA GLN A 85 -1.49 6.40 13.74
C GLN A 85 -2.37 6.89 14.89
N LYS A 86 -3.10 8.00 14.71
CA LYS A 86 -4.00 8.51 15.76
C LYS A 86 -5.32 7.75 15.84
N LEU A 87 -5.85 7.27 14.73
CA LEU A 87 -7.12 6.55 14.68
C LEU A 87 -6.99 5.07 15.06
N LEU A 88 -5.90 4.41 14.68
CA LEU A 88 -5.67 2.97 14.91
C LEU A 88 -5.04 2.65 16.27
N THR A 89 -4.58 3.66 17.02
CA THR A 89 -4.05 3.48 18.39
C THR A 89 -5.15 3.70 19.46
N THR A 90 -6.43 3.73 19.06
CA THR A 90 -7.59 3.78 19.95
C THR A 90 -8.42 2.51 19.76
#